data_AF-A0A520C744-F1
#
_entry.id   AF-A0A520C744-F1
#
_cell.length_a   1.000
_cell.length_b   1.000
_cell.length_c   1.000
_cell.angle_alpha   90.00
_cell.angle_beta   90.00
_cell.angle_gamma   90.00
#
_symmetry.space_group_name_H-M   'P 1'
#
loop_
_entity.id
_entity.type
_entity.pdbx_description
1 polymer ?
#
loop_
_entity_poly.entity_id
_entity_poly.type
_entity_poly.pdbx_seq_one_letter_code
_entity_poly.pdbx_strand_id
1 'polypeptide(L)'
;VRSDDGINFYQPEGYPLLQGEGEDEAFGIEDCRVALIEDTYYLTFTAVSSHGVGVGMRTTKDWKTFEKHGIVIPPHNKDCAVFEEKINGKFYALHRPSSVDLGGNYIWIAQSPDGIHWGKNKCLIKTRKGKWDSKRVGAGAAPIKTEKGWLEIYHGANENHQYCLGAFLMDLNDPTKVIAQTDGPIMQPQTPYELSGFFGHVVFTNGHIINGDELTIYYGAADEFVCAAKFSIQDILAQLKPCDQK
;
A
#
# COMPACT_ATOMS: atom_id res chain seq x y z
N VAL A 1 1.15 -8.32 -16.01
CA VAL A 1 2.47 -8.19 -16.68
C VAL A 1 3.57 -8.84 -15.86
N ARG A 2 4.70 -9.20 -16.48
CA ARG A 2 5.90 -9.81 -15.90
C ARG A 2 7.14 -9.12 -16.47
N SER A 3 8.25 -9.13 -15.72
CA SER A 3 9.56 -8.69 -16.20
C SER A 3 10.64 -9.65 -15.71
N ASP A 4 11.70 -9.84 -16.51
CA ASP A 4 12.88 -10.64 -16.14
C ASP A 4 14.09 -9.75 -15.74
N ASP A 5 14.02 -8.44 -16.01
CA ASP A 5 15.06 -7.44 -15.69
C ASP A 5 14.57 -6.29 -14.80
N GLY A 6 13.28 -6.28 -14.46
CA GLY A 6 12.62 -5.25 -13.67
C GLY A 6 12.30 -3.96 -14.42
N ILE A 7 12.54 -3.89 -15.75
CA ILE A 7 12.38 -2.68 -16.56
C ILE A 7 11.48 -2.94 -17.77
N ASN A 8 11.72 -4.04 -18.49
CA ASN A 8 10.96 -4.41 -19.67
C ASN A 8 9.83 -5.38 -19.25
N PHE A 9 8.58 -4.93 -19.41
CA PHE A 9 7.40 -5.69 -19.02
C PHE A 9 6.66 -6.27 -20.23
N TYR A 10 6.22 -7.52 -20.10
CA TYR A 10 5.41 -8.21 -21.10
C TYR A 10 4.25 -8.97 -20.44
N GLN A 11 3.25 -9.35 -21.23
CA GLN A 11 2.19 -10.24 -20.77
C GLN A 11 2.61 -11.69 -21.04
N PRO A 12 2.82 -12.53 -20.01
CA PRO A 12 3.21 -13.92 -20.22
C PRO A 12 2.03 -14.74 -20.75
N GLU A 13 2.31 -15.67 -21.67
CA GLU A 13 1.31 -16.60 -22.20
C GLU A 13 0.83 -17.60 -21.14
N GLY A 14 -0.46 -17.96 -21.17
CA GLY A 14 -1.04 -18.96 -20.26
C GLY A 14 -1.25 -18.50 -18.82
N TYR A 15 -1.12 -17.18 -18.54
CA TYR A 15 -1.48 -16.57 -17.26
C TYR A 15 -2.77 -15.75 -17.43
N PRO A 16 -3.81 -15.99 -16.61
CA PRO A 16 -5.05 -15.25 -16.70
C PRO A 16 -4.86 -13.78 -16.29
N LEU A 17 -5.71 -12.91 -16.83
CA LEU A 17 -5.80 -11.53 -16.35
C LEU A 17 -6.54 -11.51 -15.01
N LEU A 18 -6.03 -10.73 -14.07
CA LEU A 18 -6.76 -10.42 -12.85
C LEU A 18 -7.83 -9.38 -13.20
N GLN A 19 -9.10 -9.76 -13.09
CA GLN A 19 -10.24 -8.90 -13.42
C GLN A 19 -11.33 -8.97 -12.34
N GLY A 20 -12.29 -8.04 -12.43
CA GLY A 20 -13.45 -8.01 -11.56
C GLY A 20 -14.39 -9.18 -11.83
N GLU A 21 -14.86 -9.83 -10.78
CA GLU A 21 -15.75 -10.99 -10.82
C GLU A 21 -16.81 -10.93 -9.70
N GLY A 22 -18.08 -11.04 -10.06
CA GLY A 22 -19.19 -11.02 -9.10
C GLY A 22 -19.72 -9.62 -8.78
N GLU A 23 -20.70 -9.55 -7.87
CA GLU A 23 -21.44 -8.32 -7.60
C GLU A 23 -20.61 -7.26 -6.86
N ASP A 24 -19.73 -7.67 -5.96
CA ASP A 24 -18.92 -6.75 -5.15
C ASP A 24 -17.75 -6.12 -5.93
N GLU A 25 -17.47 -6.63 -7.13
CA GLU A 25 -16.41 -6.16 -8.04
C GLU A 25 -16.99 -5.65 -9.38
N ALA A 26 -18.30 -5.39 -9.43
CA ALA A 26 -19.03 -5.10 -10.67
C ALA A 26 -18.54 -3.85 -11.44
N PHE A 27 -17.91 -2.90 -10.76
CA PHE A 27 -17.30 -1.71 -11.39
C PHE A 27 -15.79 -1.85 -11.59
N GLY A 28 -15.21 -2.96 -11.15
CA GLY A 28 -13.81 -3.29 -11.33
C GLY A 28 -13.07 -3.59 -10.03
N ILE A 29 -11.80 -3.93 -10.21
CA ILE A 29 -10.81 -4.06 -9.15
C ILE A 29 -9.68 -3.08 -9.42
N GLU A 30 -9.19 -2.42 -8.37
CA GLU A 30 -8.19 -1.35 -8.47
C GLU A 30 -7.05 -1.56 -7.48
N ASP A 31 -5.89 -0.97 -7.76
CA ASP A 31 -4.77 -0.79 -6.82
C ASP A 31 -4.33 -2.06 -6.06
N CYS A 32 -4.18 -3.17 -6.78
CA CYS A 32 -3.76 -4.43 -6.19
C CYS A 32 -2.36 -4.31 -5.54
N ARG A 33 -2.26 -4.79 -4.31
CA ARG A 33 -1.02 -4.98 -3.55
C ARG A 33 -0.80 -6.47 -3.34
N VAL A 34 0.45 -6.87 -3.18
CA VAL A 34 0.84 -8.27 -3.09
C VAL A 34 1.84 -8.43 -1.95
N ALA A 35 1.58 -9.39 -1.08
CA ALA A 35 2.51 -9.84 -0.05
C ALA A 35 2.81 -11.33 -0.26
N LEU A 36 4.08 -11.72 -0.25
CA LEU A 36 4.48 -13.12 -0.24
C LEU A 36 4.74 -13.56 1.20
N ILE A 37 3.92 -14.49 1.70
CA ILE A 37 4.10 -15.08 3.03
C ILE A 37 4.28 -16.58 2.84
N GLU A 38 5.43 -17.10 3.26
CA GLU A 38 5.83 -18.49 3.03
C GLU A 38 5.81 -18.82 1.52
N ASP A 39 4.87 -19.64 1.04
CA ASP A 39 4.74 -20.03 -0.36
C ASP A 39 3.47 -19.47 -1.04
N THR A 40 2.79 -18.52 -0.39
CA THR A 40 1.49 -18.00 -0.82
C THR A 40 1.54 -16.49 -1.04
N TYR A 41 1.11 -16.06 -2.22
CA TYR A 41 0.85 -14.65 -2.53
C TYR A 41 -0.53 -14.26 -2.05
N TYR A 42 -0.61 -13.23 -1.21
CA TYR A 42 -1.83 -12.59 -0.74
C TYR A 42 -2.05 -11.31 -1.53
N LEU A 43 -3.09 -11.29 -2.35
CA LEU A 43 -3.45 -10.17 -3.20
C LEU A 43 -4.63 -9.43 -2.56
N THR A 44 -4.41 -8.18 -2.18
CA THR A 44 -5.46 -7.27 -1.71
C THR A 44 -5.70 -6.20 -2.74
N PHE A 45 -6.95 -5.91 -3.05
CA PHE A 45 -7.33 -4.91 -4.05
C PHE A 45 -8.58 -4.17 -3.61
N THR A 46 -8.78 -2.98 -4.16
CA THR A 46 -10.03 -2.24 -3.98
C THR A 46 -11.09 -2.88 -4.87
N ALA A 47 -12.13 -3.47 -4.27
CA ALA A 47 -13.28 -4.02 -4.97
C ALA A 47 -14.36 -2.93 -5.05
N VAL A 48 -14.79 -2.61 -6.27
CA VAL A 48 -15.71 -1.50 -6.54
C VAL A 48 -17.04 -2.03 -7.05
N SER A 49 -18.13 -1.61 -6.41
CA SER A 49 -19.49 -1.93 -6.85
C SER A 49 -20.50 -0.89 -6.40
N SER A 50 -21.78 -1.14 -6.67
CA SER A 50 -22.89 -0.37 -6.10
C SER A 50 -22.99 -0.44 -4.57
N HIS A 51 -22.34 -1.42 -3.93
CA HIS A 51 -22.31 -1.56 -2.47
C HIS A 51 -21.25 -0.65 -1.82
N GLY A 52 -20.36 -0.05 -2.62
CA GLY A 52 -19.29 0.82 -2.17
C GLY A 52 -17.91 0.35 -2.62
N VAL A 53 -16.89 0.80 -1.90
CA VAL A 53 -15.47 0.48 -2.15
C VAL A 53 -14.94 -0.28 -0.96
N GLY A 54 -14.68 -1.58 -1.11
CA GLY A 54 -14.18 -2.45 -0.05
C GLY A 54 -12.82 -3.06 -0.39
N VAL A 55 -12.26 -3.83 0.54
CA VAL A 55 -11.03 -4.59 0.28
C VAL A 55 -11.40 -6.02 -0.09
N GLY A 56 -11.19 -6.37 -1.36
CA GLY A 56 -11.25 -7.75 -1.84
C GLY A 56 -9.91 -8.46 -1.63
N MET A 57 -9.94 -9.79 -1.53
CA MET A 57 -8.73 -10.59 -1.45
C MET A 57 -8.78 -11.86 -2.30
N ARG A 58 -7.63 -12.20 -2.88
CA ARG A 58 -7.34 -13.49 -3.53
C ARG A 58 -6.00 -14.03 -3.05
N THR A 59 -5.83 -15.34 -3.06
CA THR A 59 -4.53 -15.99 -2.83
C THR A 59 -4.14 -16.85 -4.01
N THR A 60 -2.83 -16.98 -4.24
CA THR A 60 -2.28 -17.88 -5.26
C THR A 60 -0.88 -18.37 -4.87
N LYS A 61 -0.46 -19.51 -5.42
CA LYS A 61 0.92 -20.00 -5.31
C LYS A 61 1.65 -20.01 -6.65
N ASP A 62 0.93 -19.85 -7.77
CA ASP A 62 1.42 -20.10 -9.12
C ASP A 62 1.08 -19.01 -10.14
N TRP A 63 0.32 -17.98 -9.72
CA TRP A 63 -0.21 -16.89 -10.56
C TRP A 63 -1.15 -17.36 -11.68
N LYS A 64 -1.63 -18.60 -11.61
CA LYS A 64 -2.57 -19.20 -12.58
C LYS A 64 -3.90 -19.55 -11.93
N THR A 65 -3.84 -20.11 -10.73
CA THR A 65 -5.00 -20.52 -9.95
C THR A 65 -5.15 -19.56 -8.78
N PHE A 66 -6.31 -18.93 -8.67
CA PHE A 66 -6.61 -17.96 -7.61
C PHE A 66 -7.75 -18.48 -6.75
N GLU A 67 -7.50 -18.59 -5.45
CA GLU A 67 -8.54 -18.78 -4.45
C GLU A 67 -9.12 -17.42 -4.07
N LYS A 68 -10.45 -17.32 -4.02
CA LYS A 68 -11.16 -16.07 -3.76
C LYS A 68 -11.68 -16.05 -2.32
N HIS A 69 -11.45 -14.94 -1.63
CA HIS A 69 -11.89 -14.75 -0.25
C HIS A 69 -13.00 -13.70 -0.10
N GLY A 70 -13.45 -13.11 -1.21
CA GLY A 70 -14.47 -12.06 -1.22
C GLY A 70 -13.97 -10.77 -0.55
N ILE A 71 -14.91 -10.01 0.03
CA ILE A 71 -14.60 -8.80 0.79
C ILE A 71 -14.07 -9.16 2.18
N VAL A 72 -12.79 -8.88 2.42
CA VAL A 72 -12.10 -9.16 3.69
C VAL A 72 -12.10 -7.96 4.65
N ILE A 73 -12.30 -6.74 4.14
CA ILE A 73 -12.57 -5.53 4.95
C ILE A 73 -13.73 -4.77 4.30
N PRO A 74 -14.83 -4.52 5.05
CA PRO A 74 -16.07 -3.99 4.48
C PRO A 74 -15.92 -2.55 3.97
N PRO A 75 -16.72 -2.13 2.98
CA PRO A 75 -16.76 -0.76 2.50
C PRO A 75 -17.21 0.21 3.62
N HIS A 76 -16.71 1.45 3.65
CA HIS A 76 -15.74 2.05 2.73
C HIS A 76 -14.29 1.85 3.20
N ASN A 77 -13.47 1.15 2.42
CA ASN A 77 -12.08 0.88 2.74
C ASN A 77 -11.24 0.63 1.48
N LYS A 78 -9.96 0.98 1.53
CA LYS A 78 -8.97 0.71 0.47
C LYS A 78 -7.55 0.76 1.05
N ASP A 79 -6.56 0.77 0.16
CA ASP A 79 -5.13 0.89 0.52
C ASP A 79 -4.68 -0.20 1.49
N CYS A 80 -5.10 -1.45 1.24
CA CYS A 80 -4.80 -2.57 2.13
C CYS A 80 -3.46 -3.21 1.76
N ALA A 81 -2.47 -3.11 2.65
CA ALA A 81 -1.15 -3.69 2.48
C ALA A 81 -0.87 -4.72 3.59
N VAL A 82 -0.77 -6.00 3.20
CA VAL A 82 -0.47 -7.10 4.10
C VAL A 82 1.04 -7.14 4.39
N PHE A 83 1.43 -7.41 5.63
CA PHE A 83 2.83 -7.63 6.00
C PHE A 83 3.33 -8.97 5.44
N GLU A 84 4.58 -9.04 4.98
CA GLU A 84 5.16 -10.27 4.41
C GLU A 84 5.62 -11.29 5.45
N GLU A 85 5.43 -11.01 6.75
CA GLU A 85 5.67 -11.97 7.82
C GLU A 85 4.58 -11.93 8.89
N LYS A 86 4.39 -13.07 9.56
CA LYS A 86 3.62 -13.13 10.79
C LYS A 86 4.42 -12.50 11.93
N ILE A 87 3.79 -11.61 12.70
CA ILE A 87 4.40 -10.98 13.88
C ILE A 87 3.74 -11.59 15.11
N ASN A 88 4.54 -12.27 15.94
CA ASN A 88 4.04 -13.02 17.11
C ASN A 88 2.91 -14.00 16.76
N GLY A 89 3.06 -14.72 15.65
CA GLY A 89 2.12 -15.74 15.18
C GLY A 89 0.83 -15.21 14.55
N LYS A 90 0.76 -13.91 14.23
CA LYS A 90 -0.43 -13.29 13.61
C LYS A 90 -0.09 -12.56 12.33
N PHE A 91 -1.04 -12.53 11.42
CA PHE A 91 -0.99 -11.66 10.25
C PHE A 91 -1.32 -10.23 10.65
N TYR A 92 -0.73 -9.27 9.93
CA TYR A 92 -1.05 -7.86 10.04
C TYR A 92 -1.27 -7.26 8.65
N ALA A 93 -2.15 -6.27 8.58
CA ALA A 93 -2.37 -5.49 7.37
C ALA A 93 -2.62 -4.03 7.74
N LEU A 94 -2.02 -3.12 6.98
CA LEU A 94 -2.44 -1.73 6.94
C LEU A 94 -3.68 -1.62 6.07
N HIS A 95 -4.60 -0.73 6.39
CA HIS A 95 -5.79 -0.44 5.59
C HIS A 95 -6.29 0.97 5.86
N ARG A 96 -7.26 1.45 5.09
CA ARG A 96 -7.66 2.87 5.10
C ARG A 96 -9.17 3.03 4.99
N PRO A 97 -9.91 3.04 6.12
CA PRO A 97 -11.30 3.45 6.14
C PRO A 97 -11.47 4.82 5.48
N SER A 98 -12.42 4.92 4.54
CA SER A 98 -12.69 6.15 3.82
C SER A 98 -14.03 6.72 4.28
N SER A 99 -13.99 7.77 5.09
CA SER A 99 -15.18 8.52 5.50
C SER A 99 -15.27 9.82 4.70
N VAL A 100 -16.50 10.20 4.33
CA VAL A 100 -16.80 11.54 3.80
C VAL A 100 -16.93 12.59 4.92
N ASP A 101 -17.13 12.14 6.16
CA ASP A 101 -17.41 12.99 7.32
C ASP A 101 -16.36 12.78 8.46
N LEU A 102 -16.82 12.52 9.68
CA LEU A 102 -15.96 12.25 10.84
C LEU A 102 -15.12 10.99 10.63
N GLY A 103 -13.86 11.03 11.08
CA GLY A 103 -12.91 9.95 10.88
C GLY A 103 -12.23 10.04 9.52
N GLY A 104 -11.29 10.98 9.38
CA GLY A 104 -10.61 11.28 8.11
C GLY A 104 -9.91 10.07 7.48
N ASN A 105 -9.36 10.30 6.28
CA ASN A 105 -8.65 9.29 5.50
C ASN A 105 -7.28 8.96 6.11
N TYR A 106 -7.29 8.14 7.14
CA TYR A 106 -6.15 7.76 7.98
C TYR A 106 -5.73 6.32 7.70
N ILE A 107 -4.45 6.01 7.89
CA ILE A 107 -3.97 4.63 7.87
C ILE A 107 -4.32 3.97 9.21
N TRP A 108 -4.92 2.80 9.13
CA TRP A 108 -5.23 1.91 10.24
C TRP A 108 -4.46 0.61 10.08
N ILE A 109 -4.34 -0.14 11.17
CA ILE A 109 -3.75 -1.48 11.20
C ILE A 109 -4.76 -2.46 11.78
N ALA A 110 -4.83 -3.65 11.19
CA ALA A 110 -5.61 -4.78 11.65
C ALA A 110 -4.69 -5.99 11.86
N GLN A 111 -5.11 -6.93 12.71
CA GLN A 111 -4.49 -8.25 12.83
C GLN A 111 -5.49 -9.35 12.48
N SER A 112 -4.97 -10.47 11.98
CA SER A 112 -5.75 -11.65 11.61
C SER A 112 -5.10 -12.95 12.12
N PRO A 113 -5.90 -13.95 12.55
CA PRO A 113 -5.39 -15.26 12.92
C PRO A 113 -5.05 -16.14 11.70
N ASP A 114 -5.61 -15.86 10.52
CA ASP A 114 -5.58 -16.74 9.34
C ASP A 114 -5.25 -16.01 8.02
N GLY A 115 -5.10 -14.68 8.06
CA GLY A 115 -4.84 -13.85 6.88
C GLY A 115 -6.11 -13.48 6.11
N ILE A 116 -7.30 -13.90 6.56
CA ILE A 116 -8.59 -13.69 5.88
C ILE A 116 -9.55 -12.88 6.76
N HIS A 117 -9.64 -13.22 8.05
CA HIS A 117 -10.55 -12.58 9.00
C HIS A 117 -9.82 -11.51 9.82
N TRP A 118 -10.08 -10.23 9.52
CA TRP A 118 -9.35 -9.09 10.09
C TRP A 118 -10.08 -8.42 11.25
N GLY A 119 -9.36 -8.06 12.30
CA GLY A 119 -9.93 -7.39 13.46
C GLY A 119 -8.90 -6.69 14.35
N LYS A 120 -9.34 -6.27 15.54
CA LYS A 120 -8.56 -5.44 16.48
C LYS A 120 -7.96 -4.18 15.83
N ASN A 121 -8.78 -3.53 15.01
CA ASN A 121 -8.39 -2.36 14.23
C ASN A 121 -7.90 -1.21 15.13
N LYS A 122 -6.83 -0.54 14.73
CA LYS A 122 -6.27 0.63 15.42
C LYS A 122 -5.85 1.69 14.41
N CYS A 123 -6.24 2.95 14.63
CA CYS A 123 -5.76 4.08 13.83
C CYS A 123 -4.26 4.30 14.08
N LEU A 124 -3.47 4.42 13.03
CA LEU A 124 -2.01 4.41 13.07
C LEU A 124 -1.41 5.75 12.63
N ILE A 125 -1.71 6.21 11.41
CA ILE A 125 -1.22 7.48 10.86
C ILE A 125 -2.40 8.36 10.48
N LYS A 126 -2.39 9.61 10.97
CA LYS A 126 -3.39 10.63 10.65
C LYS A 126 -2.82 11.67 9.70
N THR A 127 -3.69 12.36 8.98
CA THR A 127 -3.29 13.51 8.16
C THR A 127 -2.76 14.65 9.02
N ARG A 128 -1.85 15.45 8.46
CA ARG A 128 -1.20 16.56 9.18
C ARG A 128 -1.60 17.88 8.53
N LYS A 129 -2.44 18.66 9.21
CA LYS A 129 -2.95 19.95 8.69
C LYS A 129 -1.78 20.85 8.26
N GLY A 130 -1.86 21.42 7.06
CA GLY A 130 -0.85 22.31 6.50
C GLY A 130 0.41 21.62 5.96
N LYS A 131 0.48 20.28 5.99
CA LYS A 131 1.57 19.50 5.38
C LYS A 131 1.16 18.89 4.04
N TRP A 132 2.12 18.25 3.40
CA TRP A 132 1.94 17.56 2.11
C TRP A 132 0.94 16.39 2.18
N ASP A 133 0.73 15.81 3.37
CA ASP A 133 -0.23 14.73 3.64
C ASP A 133 -1.45 15.22 4.44
N SER A 134 -1.93 16.43 4.15
CA SER A 134 -2.98 17.10 4.91
C SER A 134 -4.40 16.60 4.63
N LYS A 135 -4.67 16.03 3.46
CA LYS A 135 -6.02 15.64 3.04
C LYS A 135 -6.31 14.15 3.21
N ARG A 136 -5.34 13.30 2.88
CA ARG A 136 -5.45 11.84 3.01
C ARG A 136 -4.08 11.19 3.07
N VAL A 137 -4.04 10.04 3.72
CA VAL A 137 -2.90 9.12 3.74
C VAL A 137 -3.39 7.71 3.46
N GLY A 138 -2.54 6.87 2.88
CA GLY A 138 -2.81 5.45 2.62
C GLY A 138 -1.51 4.67 2.51
N ALA A 139 -1.56 3.38 2.85
CA ALA A 139 -0.41 2.49 2.71
C ALA A 139 -0.01 2.35 1.23
N GLY A 140 1.29 2.17 0.98
CA GLY A 140 1.80 1.91 -0.36
C GLY A 140 1.84 0.41 -0.61
N ALA A 141 3.04 -0.14 -0.61
CA ALA A 141 3.27 -1.59 -0.71
C ALA A 141 3.26 -2.27 0.67
N ALA A 142 3.63 -3.55 0.74
CA ALA A 142 3.83 -4.23 2.02
C ALA A 142 4.89 -3.51 2.90
N PRO A 143 4.75 -3.50 4.23
CA PRO A 143 5.79 -2.97 5.09
C PRO A 143 7.10 -3.76 5.02
N ILE A 144 8.22 -3.04 4.96
CA ILE A 144 9.57 -3.56 4.81
C ILE A 144 10.18 -3.85 6.18
N LYS A 145 10.59 -5.09 6.43
CA LYS A 145 11.31 -5.43 7.66
C LYS A 145 12.73 -4.87 7.63
N THR A 146 13.11 -4.16 8.69
CA THR A 146 14.48 -3.67 8.91
C THR A 146 14.92 -3.99 10.33
N GLU A 147 16.22 -3.85 10.63
CA GLU A 147 16.73 -3.98 12.01
C GLU A 147 16.14 -2.94 12.97
N LYS A 148 15.63 -1.80 12.44
CA LYS A 148 15.07 -0.71 13.25
C LYS A 148 13.56 -0.81 13.43
N GLY A 149 12.88 -1.70 12.70
CA GLY A 149 11.42 -1.79 12.69
C GLY A 149 10.85 -2.08 11.29
N TRP A 150 9.52 -2.00 11.18
CA TRP A 150 8.80 -2.13 9.92
C TRP A 150 8.68 -0.78 9.24
N LEU A 151 9.42 -0.59 8.15
CA LEU A 151 9.44 0.62 7.34
C LEU A 151 8.31 0.55 6.31
N GLU A 152 7.38 1.49 6.36
CA GLU A 152 6.31 1.63 5.39
C GLU A 152 6.54 2.84 4.50
N ILE A 153 6.44 2.64 3.18
CA ILE A 153 6.40 3.73 2.20
C ILE A 153 4.93 4.02 1.90
N TYR A 154 4.45 5.17 2.37
CA TYR A 154 3.04 5.53 2.29
C TYR A 154 2.84 6.71 1.34
N HIS A 155 1.65 6.80 0.75
CA HIS A 155 1.28 7.99 -0.01
C HIS A 155 0.51 8.97 0.87
N GLY A 156 0.69 10.25 0.59
CA GLY A 156 -0.06 11.35 1.20
C GLY A 156 -0.45 12.36 0.15
N ALA A 157 -1.66 12.89 0.25
CA ALA A 157 -2.12 13.97 -0.62
C ALA A 157 -2.58 15.19 0.17
N ASN A 158 -2.34 16.36 -0.42
CA ASN A 158 -2.78 17.65 0.12
C ASN A 158 -4.15 18.07 -0.44
N GLU A 159 -4.62 19.25 -0.05
CA GLU A 159 -5.91 19.81 -0.49
C GLU A 159 -5.96 20.11 -2.01
N ASN A 160 -4.80 20.24 -2.67
CA ASN A 160 -4.70 20.43 -4.12
C ASN A 160 -4.58 19.09 -4.87
N HIS A 161 -4.85 17.97 -4.19
CA HIS A 161 -4.74 16.62 -4.74
C HIS A 161 -3.36 16.24 -5.29
N GLN A 162 -2.28 16.89 -4.82
CA GLN A 162 -0.92 16.45 -5.14
C GLN A 162 -0.57 15.24 -4.27
N TYR A 163 -0.27 14.10 -4.90
CA TYR A 163 0.15 12.88 -4.20
C TYR A 163 1.67 12.76 -4.20
N CYS A 164 2.23 12.63 -3.00
CA CYS A 164 3.64 12.38 -2.76
C CYS A 164 3.82 11.08 -1.96
N LEU A 165 5.05 10.57 -1.89
CA LEU A 165 5.42 9.45 -1.02
C LEU A 165 6.20 9.95 0.20
N GLY A 166 5.93 9.36 1.35
CA GLY A 166 6.70 9.52 2.58
C GLY A 166 7.00 8.18 3.20
N ALA A 167 7.60 8.20 4.39
CA ALA A 167 7.86 6.97 5.14
C ALA A 167 7.50 7.09 6.62
N PHE A 168 7.09 5.98 7.22
CA PHE A 168 7.02 5.84 8.67
C PHE A 168 7.55 4.47 9.10
N LEU A 169 7.95 4.39 10.37
CA LEU A 169 8.56 3.20 10.95
C LEU A 169 7.70 2.74 12.12
N MET A 170 7.35 1.46 12.13
CA MET A 170 6.64 0.81 13.22
C MET A 170 7.59 -0.07 14.03
N ASP A 171 7.29 -0.28 15.30
CA ASP A 171 8.05 -1.19 16.16
C ASP A 171 8.05 -2.62 15.62
N LEU A 172 9.19 -3.30 15.72
CA LEU A 172 9.42 -4.63 15.13
C LEU A 172 8.54 -5.72 15.76
N ASN A 173 8.26 -5.60 17.07
CA ASN A 173 7.53 -6.59 17.85
C ASN A 173 6.05 -6.22 18.03
N ASP A 174 5.72 -4.94 17.94
CA ASP A 174 4.37 -4.41 18.05
C ASP A 174 4.11 -3.37 16.95
N PRO A 175 3.71 -3.79 15.73
CA PRO A 175 3.54 -2.90 14.59
C PRO A 175 2.39 -1.90 14.79
N THR A 176 1.63 -2.00 15.89
CA THR A 176 0.62 -1.01 16.25
C THR A 176 1.21 0.28 16.83
N LYS A 177 2.54 0.36 16.99
CA LYS A 177 3.27 1.52 17.48
C LYS A 177 4.11 2.12 16.36
N VAL A 178 3.78 3.34 15.96
CA VAL A 178 4.63 4.16 15.09
C VAL A 178 5.72 4.80 15.95
N ILE A 179 6.97 4.56 15.59
CA ILE A 179 8.14 5.06 16.33
C ILE A 179 8.81 6.24 15.64
N ALA A 180 8.67 6.37 14.31
CA ALA A 180 9.19 7.51 13.57
C ALA A 180 8.42 7.75 12.27
N GLN A 181 8.46 8.97 11.75
CA GLN A 181 7.82 9.37 10.49
C GLN A 181 8.64 10.47 9.81
N THR A 182 8.65 10.52 8.48
CA THR A 182 9.27 11.64 7.75
C THR A 182 8.46 12.93 7.90
N ASP A 183 9.15 14.06 8.02
CA ASP A 183 8.48 15.37 8.08
C ASP A 183 8.00 15.81 6.69
N GLY A 184 8.90 15.72 5.70
CA GLY A 184 8.61 15.94 4.27
C GLY A 184 8.41 14.64 3.48
N PRO A 185 8.04 14.75 2.19
CA PRO A 185 7.99 13.62 1.28
C PRO A 185 9.41 13.12 0.97
N ILE A 186 9.55 11.80 0.78
CA ILE A 186 10.76 11.20 0.21
C ILE A 186 10.77 11.29 -1.33
N MET A 187 9.58 11.44 -1.93
CA MET A 187 9.39 11.62 -3.36
C MET A 187 8.13 12.46 -3.63
N GLN A 188 8.22 13.36 -4.59
CA GLN A 188 7.11 14.19 -5.06
C GLN A 188 7.11 14.23 -6.59
N PRO A 189 5.97 14.49 -7.25
CA PRO A 189 5.91 14.57 -8.71
C PRO A 189 6.77 15.75 -9.20
N GLN A 190 7.67 15.49 -10.14
CA GLN A 190 8.60 16.48 -10.70
C GLN A 190 8.73 16.40 -12.21
N THR A 191 8.59 15.21 -12.78
CA THR A 191 8.77 14.98 -14.22
C THR A 191 7.48 15.23 -15.00
N PRO A 192 7.56 15.51 -16.32
CA PRO A 192 6.35 15.77 -17.12
C PRO A 192 5.28 14.68 -17.05
N TYR A 193 5.69 13.40 -17.01
CA TYR A 193 4.78 12.24 -16.93
C TYR A 193 4.17 12.04 -15.54
N GLU A 194 4.70 12.69 -14.50
CA GLU A 194 4.10 12.71 -13.15
C GLU A 194 3.20 13.94 -12.95
N LEU A 195 3.50 15.04 -13.63
CA LEU A 195 2.78 16.31 -13.53
C LEU A 195 1.55 16.35 -14.43
N SER A 196 1.54 15.62 -15.55
CA SER A 196 0.45 15.63 -16.53
C SER A 196 0.10 14.22 -16.99
N GLY A 197 -1.20 13.95 -17.04
CA GLY A 197 -1.80 12.69 -17.50
C GLY A 197 -3.31 12.71 -17.22
N PHE A 198 -3.94 11.53 -17.07
CA PHE A 198 -5.35 11.43 -16.68
C PHE A 198 -5.64 12.16 -15.35
N PHE A 199 -4.76 12.00 -14.35
CA PHE A 199 -4.84 12.71 -13.08
C PHE A 199 -3.44 13.19 -12.65
N GLY A 200 -3.07 14.40 -13.06
CA GLY A 200 -1.72 14.96 -12.85
C GLY A 200 -1.32 15.20 -11.40
N HIS A 201 -0.02 15.45 -11.19
CA HIS A 201 0.61 15.66 -9.89
C HIS A 201 0.54 14.45 -8.95
N VAL A 202 0.79 13.26 -9.50
CA VAL A 202 0.72 11.99 -8.76
C VAL A 202 1.98 11.16 -8.90
N VAL A 203 2.51 10.74 -7.75
CA VAL A 203 3.35 9.54 -7.60
C VAL A 203 2.70 8.61 -6.56
N PHE A 204 2.42 7.37 -6.92
CA PHE A 204 1.64 6.43 -6.08
C PHE A 204 2.18 5.00 -6.17
N THR A 205 2.71 4.43 -5.08
CA THR A 205 3.32 3.09 -5.11
C THR A 205 2.42 2.01 -4.52
N ASN A 206 2.38 0.85 -5.18
CA ASN A 206 1.64 -0.35 -4.76
C ASN A 206 2.56 -1.59 -4.60
N GLY A 207 3.84 -1.48 -4.96
CA GLY A 207 4.77 -2.60 -4.95
C GLY A 207 6.21 -2.14 -5.02
N HIS A 208 7.11 -2.94 -4.44
CA HIS A 208 8.53 -2.70 -4.47
C HIS A 208 9.30 -4.03 -4.50
N ILE A 209 10.59 -3.95 -4.79
CA ILE A 209 11.55 -5.04 -4.61
C ILE A 209 12.78 -4.54 -3.84
N ILE A 210 13.42 -5.42 -3.09
CA ILE A 210 14.57 -5.10 -2.25
C ILE A 210 15.77 -5.93 -2.69
N ASN A 211 16.92 -5.29 -2.83
CA ASN A 211 18.20 -5.94 -3.03
C ASN A 211 19.25 -5.31 -2.10
N GLY A 212 19.41 -5.90 -0.91
CA GLY A 212 20.24 -5.32 0.14
C GLY A 212 19.66 -3.99 0.63
N ASP A 213 20.44 -2.91 0.48
CA ASP A 213 20.00 -1.55 0.82
C ASP A 213 19.21 -0.86 -0.30
N GLU A 214 19.26 -1.38 -1.53
CA GLU A 214 18.52 -0.81 -2.66
C GLU A 214 17.03 -1.19 -2.57
N LEU A 215 16.17 -0.19 -2.47
CA LEU A 215 14.73 -0.29 -2.61
C LEU A 215 14.32 0.22 -3.98
N THR A 216 13.81 -0.64 -4.84
CA THR A 216 13.17 -0.21 -6.09
C THR A 216 11.66 -0.21 -5.88
N ILE A 217 11.03 0.95 -5.92
CA ILE A 217 9.57 1.07 -5.91
C ILE A 217 9.06 1.13 -7.35
N TYR A 218 7.94 0.46 -7.59
CA TYR A 218 7.12 0.63 -8.79
C TYR A 218 5.93 1.52 -8.44
N TYR A 219 5.73 2.58 -9.22
CA TYR A 219 4.75 3.61 -8.90
C TYR A 219 3.95 4.03 -10.14
N GLY A 220 2.67 4.32 -9.92
CA GLY A 220 1.81 5.02 -10.86
C GLY A 220 2.19 6.49 -10.94
N ALA A 221 2.29 7.01 -12.16
CA ALA A 221 2.50 8.42 -12.45
C ALA A 221 1.31 8.97 -13.25
N ALA A 222 0.73 10.05 -12.73
CA ALA A 222 -0.42 10.76 -13.30
C ALA A 222 -1.65 9.88 -13.67
N ASP A 223 -1.87 8.77 -12.97
CA ASP A 223 -2.88 7.73 -13.26
C ASP A 223 -2.84 7.20 -14.70
N GLU A 224 -1.67 7.22 -15.33
CA GLU A 224 -1.50 6.87 -16.75
C GLU A 224 -0.30 5.94 -17.00
N PHE A 225 0.79 6.15 -16.28
CA PHE A 225 2.04 5.39 -16.47
C PHE A 225 2.41 4.57 -15.25
N VAL A 226 3.16 3.50 -15.47
CA VAL A 226 3.90 2.79 -14.42
C VAL A 226 5.38 3.10 -14.60
N CYS A 227 6.01 3.57 -13.53
CA CYS A 227 7.39 4.00 -13.48
C CYS A 227 8.13 3.26 -12.35
N ALA A 228 9.46 3.37 -12.33
CA ALA A 228 10.29 2.81 -11.28
C ALA A 228 11.26 3.88 -10.73
N ALA A 229 11.46 3.88 -9.41
CA ALA A 229 12.41 4.75 -8.74
C ALA A 229 13.21 3.95 -7.71
N LYS A 230 14.48 4.30 -7.55
CA LYS A 230 15.42 3.62 -6.64
C LYS A 230 15.76 4.51 -5.45
N PHE A 231 15.79 3.90 -4.28
CA PHE A 231 16.12 4.53 -3.01
C PHE A 231 17.12 3.68 -2.24
N SER A 232 17.83 4.29 -1.30
CA SER A 232 18.53 3.58 -0.22
C SER A 232 17.60 3.49 1.00
N ILE A 233 17.46 2.28 1.56
CA ILE A 233 16.71 2.07 2.80
C ILE A 233 17.38 2.82 3.94
N GLN A 234 18.71 2.81 4.05
CA GLN A 234 19.44 3.58 5.06
C GLN A 234 19.19 5.08 4.94
N ASP A 235 19.16 5.64 3.73
CA ASP A 235 18.90 7.07 3.52
C ASP A 235 17.46 7.44 3.92
N ILE A 236 16.48 6.58 3.64
CA ILE A 236 15.10 6.78 4.11
C ILE A 236 15.06 6.73 5.64
N LEU A 237 15.71 5.73 6.24
CA LEU A 237 15.74 5.57 7.70
C LEU A 237 16.40 6.77 8.40
N ALA A 238 17.40 7.40 7.78
CA ALA A 238 18.08 8.58 8.30
C ALA A 238 17.20 9.85 8.27
N GLN A 239 16.19 9.92 7.40
CA GLN A 239 15.26 11.04 7.30
C GLN A 239 14.13 11.00 8.32
N LEU A 240 13.87 9.82 8.91
CA LEU A 240 12.80 9.64 9.88
C LEU A 240 13.04 10.48 11.14
N LYS A 241 11.97 11.11 11.63
CA LYS A 241 11.95 11.83 12.92
C LYS A 241 11.16 11.01 13.94
N PRO A 242 11.66 10.85 15.17
CA PRO A 242 10.92 10.15 16.22
C PRO A 242 9.52 10.75 16.39
N CYS A 243 8.52 9.89 16.54
CA CYS A 243 7.19 10.33 16.93
C CYS A 243 7.14 10.54 18.45
N ASP A 244 6.49 11.62 18.90
CA ASP A 244 6.20 11.79 20.32
C ASP A 244 5.30 10.62 20.77
N GLN A 245 5.81 9.77 21.67
CA GLN A 245 4.99 8.76 22.33
C GLN A 245 4.06 9.48 23.30
N LYS A 246 2.84 9.80 22.84
CA LYS A 246 1.75 10.26 23.70
C LYS A 246 0.96 9.10 24.28
#